data_AF-A0A532CY21-F1
#
_entry.id   AF-A0A532CY21-F1
#
_cell.length_a   1.000
_cell.length_b   1.000
_cell.length_c   1.000
_cell.angle_alpha   90.00
_cell.angle_beta   90.00
_cell.angle_gamma   90.00
#
_symmetry.space_group_name_H-M   'P 1'
#
loop_
_entity.id
_entity.type
_entity.pdbx_description
1 polymer ?
#
loop_
_entity_poly.entity_id
_entity_poly.type
_entity_poly.pdbx_seq_one_letter_code
_entity_poly.pdbx_strand_id
1 'polypeptide(L)'
;MLHTRTIDREDFSLPEYGEPDSTRALLKIQDGCNVMCSFCLIPFARGHERSRLLDDVIQEASILAAGSYREIVLTGVNVGQYRQGDLDLVGLIAQLEKIEGLERIRISSIEPTTIMDALIDLMASSSKLCPYLHIPLQSGDDAILSSMNRPYDVEEYVRLIQRAVAKIPQLGLGTDLMVGFPGETDDAFEHTLRIARELPFSYFHVFTYSPRPGTAATKLPDQVPIAVARERAKKLAALSRLKRLAFAERHIGSTVPVLFESGVQDGFRLGVTENFLKVGVSSTIDLTNDLKEVRIIGASDRWAVGQLMEDHQPMRGVPVL
;
A
#
# COMPACT_ATOMS: atom_id res chain seq x y z
N MET A 1 -17.35 -8.51 29.63
CA MET A 1 -15.98 -8.14 29.26
C MET A 1 -15.43 -9.25 28.39
N LEU A 2 -15.37 -9.04 27.07
CA LEU A 2 -14.71 -10.00 26.18
C LEU A 2 -13.22 -9.92 26.50
N HIS A 3 -12.66 -10.97 27.10
CA HIS A 3 -11.23 -11.09 27.28
C HIS A 3 -10.61 -11.28 25.90
N THR A 4 -10.19 -10.18 25.27
CA THR A 4 -9.08 -10.25 24.31
C THR A 4 -7.99 -11.04 25.02
N ARG A 5 -7.55 -12.16 24.44
CA ARG A 5 -6.41 -12.91 24.98
C ARG A 5 -5.28 -11.92 25.27
N THR A 6 -4.53 -12.16 26.35
CA THR A 6 -3.37 -11.33 26.68
C THR A 6 -2.50 -11.20 25.43
N ILE A 7 -2.21 -9.95 25.05
CA ILE A 7 -1.38 -9.64 23.89
C ILE A 7 0.02 -10.21 24.15
N ASP A 8 0.42 -11.20 23.37
CA ASP A 8 1.78 -11.74 23.41
C ASP A 8 2.67 -10.97 22.43
N ARG A 9 3.96 -10.84 22.74
CA ARG A 9 4.95 -10.24 21.84
C ARG A 9 5.07 -11.04 20.54
N GLU A 10 4.93 -12.37 20.63
CA GLU A 10 4.96 -13.27 19.47
C GLU A 10 3.84 -12.98 18.45
N ASP A 11 2.72 -12.39 18.89
CA ASP A 11 1.64 -11.97 17.97
C ASP A 11 2.11 -10.90 16.97
N PHE A 12 3.17 -10.16 17.29
CA PHE A 12 3.69 -9.05 16.48
C PHE A 12 5.05 -9.34 15.84
N SER A 13 5.67 -10.47 16.17
CA SER A 13 6.87 -10.95 15.50
C SER A 13 6.55 -11.32 14.05
N LEU A 14 7.26 -10.72 13.10
CA LEU A 14 7.26 -11.18 11.72
C LEU A 14 8.39 -12.19 11.54
N PRO A 15 8.14 -13.37 10.94
CA PRO A 15 9.16 -14.39 10.75
C PRO A 15 10.30 -13.92 9.82
N GLU A 16 10.01 -12.98 8.93
CA GLU A 16 10.96 -12.29 8.05
C GLU A 16 10.57 -10.81 7.97
N TYR A 17 11.54 -9.89 7.95
CA TYR A 17 11.30 -8.43 7.93
C TYR A 17 10.96 -7.89 6.54
N GLY A 18 10.66 -8.75 5.57
CA GLY A 18 10.37 -8.40 4.18
C GLY A 18 10.37 -9.63 3.30
N GLU A 19 10.04 -9.48 2.01
CA GLU A 19 10.44 -10.49 1.04
C GLU A 19 11.98 -10.52 0.95
N PRO A 20 12.61 -11.66 0.61
CA PRO A 20 14.08 -11.80 0.60
C PRO A 20 14.84 -10.73 -0.18
N ASP A 21 14.16 -10.07 -1.13
CA ASP A 21 14.71 -9.01 -1.97
C ASP A 21 14.30 -7.56 -1.61
N SER A 22 13.48 -7.38 -0.55
CA SER A 22 12.96 -6.07 -0.16
C SER A 22 13.92 -5.35 0.79
N THR A 23 14.39 -4.18 0.38
CA THR A 23 15.20 -3.25 1.18
C THR A 23 14.37 -2.40 2.16
N ARG A 24 13.07 -2.72 2.26
CA ARG A 24 12.10 -2.06 3.15
C ARG A 24 11.70 -3.06 4.23
N ALA A 25 11.73 -2.62 5.48
CA ALA A 25 11.37 -3.46 6.61
C ALA A 25 9.86 -3.40 6.88
N LEU A 26 9.22 -4.54 7.05
CA LEU A 26 7.86 -4.63 7.55
C LEU A 26 7.86 -4.45 9.07
N LEU A 27 7.01 -3.55 9.56
CA LEU A 27 6.79 -3.33 11.00
C LEU A 27 5.32 -3.56 11.31
N LYS A 28 5.01 -4.67 11.98
CA LYS A 28 3.63 -5.01 12.34
C LYS A 28 3.21 -4.21 13.57
N ILE A 29 2.26 -3.29 13.38
CA ILE A 29 1.78 -2.38 14.43
C ILE A 29 0.39 -2.76 14.96
N GLN A 30 -0.35 -3.58 14.21
CA GLN A 30 -1.75 -3.92 14.48
C GLN A 30 -2.03 -5.36 14.04
N ASP A 31 -2.90 -6.07 14.76
CA ASP A 31 -3.36 -7.41 14.34
C ASP A 31 -4.83 -7.67 14.69
N GLY A 32 -5.45 -8.60 13.97
CA GLY A 32 -6.88 -8.90 14.11
C GLY A 32 -7.76 -7.83 13.47
N CYS A 33 -9.08 -8.08 13.40
CA CYS A 33 -10.01 -7.12 12.83
C CYS A 33 -11.42 -7.37 13.34
N ASN A 34 -12.14 -6.31 13.69
CA ASN A 34 -13.53 -6.37 14.13
C ASN A 34 -14.53 -6.21 12.97
N VAL A 35 -14.06 -5.89 11.76
CA VAL A 35 -14.93 -5.77 10.57
C VAL A 35 -15.26 -7.18 10.05
N MET A 36 -16.55 -7.51 10.08
CA MET A 36 -17.06 -8.82 9.69
C MET A 36 -17.38 -8.90 8.20
N CYS A 37 -16.39 -8.64 7.33
CA CYS A 37 -16.58 -8.78 5.88
C CYS A 37 -17.04 -10.21 5.55
N SER A 38 -18.07 -10.36 4.71
CA SER A 38 -18.74 -11.65 4.52
C SER A 38 -17.84 -12.73 3.91
N PHE A 39 -16.76 -12.34 3.22
CA PHE A 39 -15.75 -13.23 2.63
C PHE A 39 -14.49 -13.45 3.48
N CYS A 40 -14.32 -12.71 4.59
CA CYS A 40 -13.06 -12.64 5.31
C CYS A 40 -13.04 -13.59 6.51
N LEU A 41 -12.00 -14.43 6.61
CA LEU A 41 -11.81 -15.33 7.76
C LEU A 41 -11.03 -14.67 8.91
N ILE A 42 -10.43 -13.51 8.68
CA ILE A 42 -9.48 -12.90 9.60
C ILE A 42 -10.05 -12.66 11.02
N PRO A 43 -11.29 -12.17 11.21
CA PRO A 43 -11.85 -12.00 12.55
C PRO A 43 -11.84 -13.30 13.38
N PHE A 44 -12.00 -14.46 12.72
CA PHE A 44 -11.96 -15.76 13.37
C PHE A 44 -10.53 -16.30 13.53
N ALA A 45 -9.68 -16.11 12.51
CA ALA A 45 -8.33 -16.66 12.50
C ALA A 45 -7.33 -15.88 13.37
N ARG A 46 -7.49 -14.56 13.44
CA ARG A 46 -6.57 -13.65 14.16
C ARG A 46 -7.22 -12.95 15.36
N GLY A 47 -8.52 -13.18 15.57
CA GLY A 47 -9.28 -12.60 16.67
C GLY A 47 -9.57 -11.11 16.51
N HIS A 48 -9.99 -10.52 17.62
CA HIS A 48 -10.30 -9.10 17.73
C HIS A 48 -9.09 -8.22 17.44
N GLU A 49 -9.39 -7.01 16.98
CA GLU A 49 -8.38 -5.99 16.72
C GLU A 49 -7.61 -5.64 17.99
N ARG A 50 -6.30 -5.53 17.86
CA ARG A 50 -5.38 -5.12 18.93
C ARG A 50 -4.18 -4.40 18.35
N SER A 51 -3.68 -3.43 19.10
CA SER A 51 -2.55 -2.61 18.73
C SER A 51 -1.30 -3.06 19.47
N ARG A 52 -0.15 -2.94 18.81
CA ARG A 52 1.15 -3.12 19.45
C ARG A 52 1.46 -1.94 20.37
N LEU A 53 2.15 -2.19 21.48
CA LEU A 53 2.57 -1.13 22.41
C LEU A 53 3.57 -0.18 21.72
N LEU A 54 3.39 1.12 21.91
CA LEU A 54 4.20 2.20 21.35
C LEU A 54 5.68 1.95 21.59
N ASP A 55 6.09 1.74 22.85
CA ASP A 55 7.50 1.58 23.20
C ASP A 55 8.15 0.41 22.45
N ASP A 56 7.42 -0.68 22.23
CA ASP A 56 7.90 -1.84 21.46
C ASP A 56 7.94 -1.53 19.95
N VAL A 57 6.96 -0.78 19.42
CA VAL A 57 6.99 -0.29 18.03
C VAL A 57 8.19 0.64 17.79
N ILE A 58 8.43 1.60 18.69
CA ILE A 58 9.55 2.56 18.58
C ILE A 58 10.88 1.84 18.76
N GLN A 59 10.98 0.89 19.68
CA GLN A 59 12.19 0.09 19.87
C GLN A 59 12.53 -0.70 18.61
N GLU A 60 11.57 -1.42 18.03
CA GLU A 60 11.81 -2.19 16.81
C GLU A 60 12.13 -1.30 15.62
N ALA A 61 11.38 -0.21 15.43
CA ALA A 61 11.67 0.76 14.37
C ALA A 61 13.08 1.36 14.48
N SER A 62 13.54 1.63 15.70
CA SER A 62 14.90 2.13 15.95
C SER A 62 15.97 1.09 15.63
N ILE A 63 15.72 -0.20 15.96
CA ILE A 63 16.61 -1.31 15.60
C ILE A 63 16.68 -1.47 14.08
N LEU A 64 15.54 -1.39 13.39
CA LEU A 64 15.48 -1.49 11.93
C LEU A 64 16.23 -0.34 11.26
N ALA A 65 16.02 0.90 11.72
CA ALA A 65 16.75 2.07 11.22
C ALA A 65 18.27 1.93 11.44
N ALA A 66 18.70 1.49 12.63
CA ALA A 66 20.11 1.20 12.92
C ALA A 66 20.67 0.03 12.08
N GLY A 67 19.81 -0.90 11.68
CA GLY A 67 20.09 -2.02 10.77
C GLY A 67 20.18 -1.63 9.29
N SER A 68 20.28 -0.32 8.99
CA SER A 68 20.37 0.25 7.63
C SER A 68 19.08 0.21 6.81
N TYR A 69 17.93 -0.15 7.37
CA TYR A 69 16.66 -0.01 6.66
C TYR A 69 16.28 1.47 6.56
N ARG A 70 16.18 1.99 5.34
CA ARG A 70 15.79 3.38 5.09
C ARG A 70 14.28 3.60 5.11
N GLU A 71 13.52 2.56 4.77
CA GLU A 71 12.05 2.60 4.72
C GLU A 71 11.44 1.53 5.63
N ILE A 72 10.48 1.95 6.46
CA ILE A 72 9.62 1.06 7.23
C ILE A 72 8.22 1.07 6.63
N VAL A 73 7.66 -0.12 6.40
CA VAL A 73 6.30 -0.33 5.97
C VAL A 73 5.46 -0.75 7.17
N LEU A 74 4.53 0.10 7.58
CA LEU A 74 3.56 -0.17 8.64
C LEU A 74 2.56 -1.22 8.15
N THR A 75 2.56 -2.37 8.82
CA THR A 75 1.72 -3.51 8.49
C THR A 75 0.77 -3.89 9.62
N GLY A 76 -0.29 -4.57 9.24
CA GLY A 76 -1.33 -5.06 10.12
C GLY A 76 -2.50 -5.57 9.29
N VAL A 77 -3.55 -6.01 9.97
CA VAL A 77 -4.78 -6.42 9.29
C VAL A 77 -5.62 -5.20 8.92
N ASN A 78 -5.72 -4.23 9.83
CA ASN A 78 -6.39 -2.95 9.66
C ASN A 78 -5.59 -1.87 10.41
N VAL A 79 -4.51 -1.40 9.79
CA VAL A 79 -3.54 -0.48 10.39
C VAL A 79 -4.15 0.84 10.88
N GLY A 80 -5.22 1.32 10.23
CA GLY A 80 -5.93 2.53 10.63
C GLY A 80 -6.67 2.42 11.96
N GLN A 81 -6.86 1.19 12.48
CA GLN A 81 -7.41 0.94 13.82
C GLN A 81 -6.34 0.96 14.92
N TYR A 82 -5.08 1.31 14.61
CA TYR A 82 -4.06 1.45 15.64
C TYR A 82 -4.52 2.46 16.70
N ARG A 83 -4.54 2.00 17.95
CA ARG A 83 -4.89 2.79 19.13
C ARG A 83 -4.23 2.24 20.39
N GLN A 84 -3.59 3.11 21.16
CA GLN A 84 -3.09 2.83 22.52
C GLN A 84 -3.40 4.00 23.44
N GLY A 85 -4.41 3.82 24.32
CA GLY A 85 -4.98 4.94 25.06
C GLY A 85 -5.52 5.99 24.09
N ASP A 86 -5.08 7.24 24.25
CA ASP A 86 -5.45 8.36 23.38
C ASP A 86 -4.58 8.47 22.11
N LEU A 87 -3.52 7.67 22.00
CA LEU A 87 -2.64 7.66 20.83
C LEU A 87 -3.25 6.83 19.69
N ASP A 88 -3.47 7.45 18.54
CA ASP A 88 -3.93 6.79 17.31
C ASP A 88 -2.80 6.60 16.29
N LEU A 89 -3.13 6.15 15.07
CA LEU A 89 -2.16 5.97 13.99
C LEU A 89 -1.38 7.25 13.65
N VAL A 90 -2.05 8.41 13.65
CA VAL A 90 -1.41 9.71 13.37
C VAL A 90 -0.40 10.02 14.45
N GLY A 91 -0.78 9.83 15.72
CA GLY A 91 0.11 9.97 16.87
C GLY A 91 1.31 9.02 16.81
N LEU A 92 1.10 7.77 16.41
CA LEU A 92 2.18 6.78 16.24
C LEU A 92 3.17 7.23 15.15
N ILE A 93 2.67 7.62 13.97
CA ILE A 93 3.54 8.06 12.87
C ILE A 93 4.36 9.27 13.30
N ALA A 94 3.75 10.23 14.00
CA ALA A 94 4.48 11.39 14.52
C ALA A 94 5.59 11.04 15.52
N GLN A 95 5.49 9.91 16.24
CA GLN A 95 6.61 9.41 17.06
C GLN A 95 7.68 8.72 16.21
N LEU A 96 7.28 7.91 15.22
CA LEU A 96 8.20 7.24 14.30
C LEU A 96 9.03 8.24 13.48
N GLU A 97 8.45 9.37 13.07
CA GLU A 97 9.19 10.40 12.33
C GLU A 97 10.39 10.97 13.08
N LYS A 98 10.39 10.89 14.41
CA LYS A 98 11.50 11.38 15.26
C LYS A 98 12.71 10.45 15.27
N ILE A 99 12.58 9.22 14.75
CA ILE A 99 13.67 8.25 14.73
C ILE A 99 14.73 8.71 13.72
N GLU A 100 15.97 8.84 14.20
CA GLU A 100 17.12 9.17 13.38
C GLU A 100 17.47 8.00 12.44
N GLY A 101 17.89 8.30 11.21
CA GLY A 101 18.21 7.29 10.19
C GLY A 101 17.00 6.68 9.47
N LEU A 102 15.78 6.83 10.00
CA LEU A 102 14.55 6.46 9.29
C LEU A 102 14.18 7.55 8.28
N GLU A 103 14.22 7.22 6.99
CA GLU A 103 13.96 8.18 5.90
C GLU A 103 12.51 8.11 5.40
N ARG A 104 11.93 6.91 5.33
CA ARG A 104 10.57 6.71 4.80
C ARG A 104 9.71 5.86 5.73
N ILE A 105 8.45 6.26 5.87
CA ILE A 105 7.38 5.51 6.51
C ILE A 105 6.30 5.31 5.45
N ARG A 106 5.94 4.06 5.19
CA ARG A 106 4.87 3.73 4.26
C ARG A 106 3.75 3.00 4.99
N ILE A 107 2.53 3.42 4.77
CA ILE A 107 1.37 2.63 5.18
C ILE A 107 1.15 1.56 4.12
N SER A 108 0.96 0.30 4.54
CA SER A 108 0.59 -0.79 3.64
C SER A 108 -0.85 -0.62 3.13
N SER A 109 -1.73 -1.60 3.34
CA SER A 109 -3.16 -1.46 3.03
C SER A 109 -3.89 -0.84 4.22
N ILE A 110 -4.82 0.08 3.96
CA ILE A 110 -5.60 0.78 4.98
C ILE A 110 -7.08 0.81 4.63
N GLU A 111 -7.93 0.52 5.61
CA GLU A 111 -9.38 0.45 5.44
C GLU A 111 -9.95 1.87 5.21
N PRO A 112 -10.79 2.10 4.16
CA PRO A 112 -11.33 3.42 3.82
C PRO A 112 -11.88 4.22 5.00
N THR A 113 -12.64 3.57 5.87
CA THR A 113 -13.33 4.23 7.00
C THR A 113 -12.40 4.69 8.12
N THR A 114 -11.12 4.32 8.07
CA THR A 114 -10.11 4.73 9.06
C THR A 114 -9.25 5.90 8.59
N ILE A 115 -9.43 6.36 7.35
CA ILE A 115 -8.66 7.47 6.76
C ILE A 115 -9.36 8.79 7.07
N MET A 116 -9.03 9.36 8.22
CA MET A 116 -9.55 10.64 8.68
C MET A 116 -8.75 11.82 8.09
N ASP A 117 -9.32 13.02 8.13
CA ASP A 117 -8.67 14.22 7.61
C ASP A 117 -7.31 14.48 8.29
N ALA A 118 -7.16 14.17 9.57
CA ALA A 118 -5.89 14.30 10.29
C ALA A 118 -4.76 13.45 9.68
N LEU A 119 -5.07 12.25 9.16
CA LEU A 119 -4.08 11.43 8.46
C LEU A 119 -3.74 12.02 7.09
N ILE A 120 -4.74 12.51 6.35
CA ILE A 120 -4.54 13.16 5.05
C ILE A 120 -3.68 14.43 5.22
N ASP A 121 -3.95 15.22 6.25
CA ASP A 121 -3.20 16.45 6.56
C ASP A 121 -1.75 16.13 6.98
N LEU A 122 -1.55 15.08 7.79
CA LEU A 122 -0.21 14.60 8.12
C LEU A 122 0.54 14.17 6.85
N MET A 123 -0.07 13.34 5.99
CA MET A 123 0.54 12.92 4.72
C MET A 123 0.88 14.08 3.78
N ALA A 124 0.11 15.17 3.80
CA ALA A 124 0.37 16.34 2.96
C ALA A 124 1.56 17.17 3.45
N SER A 125 1.83 17.16 4.76
CA SER A 125 2.87 17.98 5.40
C SER A 125 4.15 17.23 5.80
N SER A 126 4.09 15.91 5.84
CA SER A 126 5.15 15.05 6.34
C SER A 126 6.34 14.97 5.38
N SER A 127 7.54 14.85 5.94
CA SER A 127 8.78 14.65 5.20
C SER A 127 9.22 13.19 5.12
N LYS A 128 8.59 12.27 5.89
CA LYS A 128 8.94 10.85 5.94
C LYS A 128 7.79 9.94 5.57
N LEU A 129 6.54 10.33 5.85
CA LEU A 129 5.34 9.59 5.48
C LEU A 129 5.12 9.69 3.97
N CYS A 130 5.29 8.57 3.29
CA CYS A 130 5.19 8.46 1.85
C CYS A 130 3.78 8.88 1.35
N PRO A 131 3.68 9.67 0.27
CA PRO A 131 2.42 10.06 -0.37
C PRO A 131 1.87 8.88 -1.20
N TYR A 132 1.52 7.81 -0.51
CA TYR A 132 0.97 6.59 -1.09
C TYR A 132 -0.12 6.03 -0.18
N LEU A 133 -1.26 5.69 -0.78
CA LEU A 133 -2.35 5.01 -0.10
C LEU A 133 -2.77 3.79 -0.93
N HIS A 134 -2.83 2.62 -0.27
CA HIS A 134 -3.47 1.44 -0.81
C HIS A 134 -4.81 1.25 -0.10
N ILE A 135 -5.91 1.54 -0.79
CA ILE A 135 -7.25 1.63 -0.19
C ILE A 135 -8.16 0.61 -0.87
N PRO A 136 -8.47 -0.54 -0.25
CA PRO A 136 -9.29 -1.58 -0.86
C PRO A 136 -10.72 -1.09 -1.16
N LEU A 137 -11.11 -1.07 -2.43
CA LEU A 137 -12.49 -0.80 -2.84
C LEU A 137 -13.33 -2.07 -2.77
N GLN A 138 -12.75 -3.21 -3.16
CA GLN A 138 -13.38 -4.52 -3.34
C GLN A 138 -14.33 -4.57 -4.55
N SER A 139 -15.35 -3.72 -4.60
CA SER A 139 -16.31 -3.63 -5.72
C SER A 139 -16.76 -2.19 -5.93
N GLY A 140 -17.07 -1.82 -7.17
CA GLY A 140 -17.67 -0.51 -7.49
C GLY A 140 -19.20 -0.54 -7.59
N ASP A 141 -19.85 -1.53 -6.99
CA ASP A 141 -21.31 -1.66 -6.95
C ASP A 141 -21.82 -1.77 -5.49
N ASP A 142 -22.78 -0.92 -5.12
CA ASP A 142 -23.26 -0.81 -3.74
C ASP A 142 -23.99 -2.08 -3.26
N ALA A 143 -24.68 -2.79 -4.14
CA ALA A 143 -25.35 -4.04 -3.76
C ALA A 143 -24.32 -5.13 -3.46
N ILE A 144 -23.24 -5.20 -4.23
CA ILE A 144 -22.12 -6.10 -3.97
C ILE A 144 -21.35 -5.69 -2.72
N LEU A 145 -21.04 -4.40 -2.52
CA LEU A 145 -20.40 -3.90 -1.29
C LEU A 145 -21.23 -4.22 -0.04
N SER A 146 -22.55 -4.03 -0.10
CA SER A 146 -23.46 -4.40 0.99
C SER A 146 -23.46 -5.90 1.25
N SER A 147 -23.49 -6.74 0.20
CA SER A 147 -23.40 -8.20 0.31
C SER A 147 -22.04 -8.69 0.84
N MET A 148 -20.97 -7.93 0.55
CA MET A 148 -19.64 -8.08 1.14
C MET A 148 -19.58 -7.64 2.62
N ASN A 149 -20.64 -7.02 3.13
CA ASN A 149 -20.73 -6.39 4.45
C ASN A 149 -19.66 -5.29 4.65
N ARG A 150 -19.48 -4.43 3.63
CA ARG A 150 -18.60 -3.25 3.71
C ARG A 150 -19.35 -2.10 4.40
N PRO A 151 -18.69 -1.35 5.31
CA PRO A 151 -19.30 -0.27 6.07
C PRO A 151 -19.30 1.07 5.31
N TYR A 152 -19.26 1.03 3.98
CA TYR A 152 -19.24 2.21 3.12
C TYR A 152 -19.87 1.89 1.77
N ASP A 153 -20.30 2.94 1.06
CA ASP A 153 -20.75 2.88 -0.32
C ASP A 153 -19.72 3.46 -1.31
N VAL A 154 -20.00 3.35 -2.61
CA VAL A 154 -19.15 3.88 -3.68
C VAL A 154 -18.97 5.39 -3.59
N GLU A 155 -20.01 6.14 -3.21
CA GLU A 155 -19.97 7.59 -3.14
C GLU A 155 -19.04 8.08 -2.02
N GLU A 156 -19.12 7.47 -0.84
CA GLU A 156 -18.22 7.70 0.29
C GLU A 156 -16.77 7.39 -0.07
N TYR A 157 -16.53 6.28 -0.75
CA TYR A 157 -15.21 5.91 -1.25
C TYR A 157 -14.67 6.95 -2.24
N VAL A 158 -15.47 7.35 -3.23
CA VAL A 158 -15.09 8.37 -4.22
C VAL A 158 -14.76 9.70 -3.55
N ARG A 159 -15.58 10.14 -2.59
CA ARG A 159 -15.32 11.37 -1.81
C ARG A 159 -14.01 11.29 -1.05
N LEU A 160 -13.70 10.15 -0.42
CA LEU A 160 -12.43 9.94 0.27
C LEU A 160 -11.24 10.08 -0.69
N ILE A 161 -11.29 9.41 -1.85
CA ILE A 161 -10.22 9.50 -2.85
C ILE A 161 -10.04 10.93 -3.35
N GLN A 162 -11.13 11.64 -3.65
CA GLN A 162 -11.07 13.03 -4.10
C GLN A 162 -10.44 13.95 -3.05
N ARG A 163 -10.80 13.80 -1.77
CA ARG A 163 -10.18 14.57 -0.66
C ARG A 163 -8.69 14.30 -0.55
N ALA A 164 -8.28 13.02 -0.61
CA ALA A 164 -6.87 12.64 -0.51
C ALA A 164 -6.05 13.21 -1.69
N VAL A 165 -6.54 13.08 -2.91
CA VAL A 165 -5.87 13.58 -4.13
C VAL A 165 -5.76 15.11 -4.13
N ALA A 166 -6.78 15.82 -3.62
CA ALA A 166 -6.76 17.28 -3.56
C ALA A 166 -5.73 17.81 -2.56
N LYS A 167 -5.44 17.07 -1.49
CA LYS A 167 -4.55 17.52 -0.40
C LYS A 167 -3.12 16.98 -0.49
N ILE A 168 -2.93 15.74 -0.96
CA ILE A 168 -1.63 15.06 -0.95
C ILE A 168 -0.98 15.19 -2.34
N PRO A 169 0.10 15.96 -2.50
CA PRO A 169 0.78 16.13 -3.78
C PRO A 169 1.34 14.80 -4.29
N GLN A 170 1.21 14.56 -5.60
CA GLN A 170 1.77 13.38 -6.29
C GLN A 170 1.33 12.02 -5.72
N LEU A 171 0.18 11.98 -5.03
CA LEU A 171 -0.35 10.80 -4.37
C LEU A 171 -0.41 9.58 -5.31
N GLY A 172 0.25 8.51 -4.90
CA GLY A 172 0.07 7.18 -5.48
C GLY A 172 -1.13 6.48 -4.85
N LEU A 173 -2.00 5.89 -5.69
CA LEU A 173 -3.23 5.24 -5.24
C LEU A 173 -3.31 3.80 -5.75
N GLY A 174 -3.11 2.85 -4.85
CA GLY A 174 -3.40 1.45 -5.08
C GLY A 174 -4.81 1.08 -4.59
N THR A 175 -5.42 0.06 -5.20
CA THR A 175 -6.63 -0.55 -4.65
C THR A 175 -6.68 -2.05 -4.94
N ASP A 176 -7.59 -2.73 -4.26
CA ASP A 176 -7.90 -4.14 -4.38
C ASP A 176 -9.32 -4.28 -4.95
N LEU A 177 -9.47 -5.09 -6.01
CA LEU A 177 -10.75 -5.39 -6.65
C LEU A 177 -11.01 -6.90 -6.67
N MET A 178 -12.15 -7.31 -6.14
CA MET A 178 -12.62 -8.69 -6.15
C MET A 178 -13.65 -8.87 -7.26
N VAL A 179 -13.48 -9.92 -8.07
CA VAL A 179 -14.47 -10.31 -9.09
C VAL A 179 -14.99 -11.72 -8.86
N GLY A 180 -16.21 -12.00 -9.33
CA GLY A 180 -16.89 -13.28 -9.17
C GLY A 180 -17.46 -13.49 -7.77
N PHE A 181 -17.67 -12.42 -7.00
CA PHE A 181 -18.36 -12.51 -5.71
C PHE A 181 -19.82 -12.99 -5.94
N PRO A 182 -20.41 -13.80 -5.02
CA PRO A 182 -21.78 -14.27 -5.19
C PRO A 182 -22.77 -13.12 -5.40
N GLY A 183 -23.58 -13.21 -6.46
CA GLY A 183 -24.50 -12.15 -6.88
C GLY A 183 -23.92 -11.10 -7.84
N GLU A 184 -22.63 -11.13 -8.20
CA GLU A 184 -22.03 -10.17 -9.14
C GLU A 184 -22.56 -10.36 -10.57
N THR A 185 -23.49 -9.50 -10.97
CA THR A 185 -24.05 -9.40 -12.32
C THR A 185 -23.11 -8.71 -13.30
N ASP A 186 -23.44 -8.72 -14.59
CA ASP A 186 -22.67 -7.98 -15.60
C ASP A 186 -22.72 -6.46 -15.38
N ASP A 187 -23.87 -5.92 -14.95
CA ASP A 187 -24.02 -4.50 -14.62
C ASP A 187 -23.17 -4.11 -13.39
N ALA A 188 -23.16 -4.92 -12.34
CA ALA A 188 -22.32 -4.70 -11.15
C ALA A 188 -20.82 -4.71 -11.50
N PHE A 189 -20.42 -5.60 -12.40
CA PHE A 189 -19.05 -5.60 -12.92
C PHE A 189 -18.75 -4.35 -13.76
N GLU A 190 -19.68 -3.89 -14.60
CA GLU A 190 -19.48 -2.66 -15.37
C GLU A 190 -19.40 -1.42 -14.48
N HIS A 191 -20.16 -1.35 -13.38
CA HIS A 191 -20.00 -0.30 -12.37
C HIS A 191 -18.58 -0.31 -11.77
N THR A 192 -18.07 -1.49 -11.41
CA THR A 192 -16.70 -1.67 -10.94
C THR A 192 -15.67 -1.20 -11.97
N LEU A 193 -15.85 -1.58 -13.24
CA LEU A 193 -14.96 -1.18 -14.32
C LEU A 193 -14.98 0.33 -14.56
N ARG A 194 -16.15 0.96 -14.45
CA ARG A 194 -16.34 2.41 -14.57
C ARG A 194 -15.60 3.16 -13.45
N ILE A 195 -15.80 2.78 -12.19
CA ILE A 195 -15.10 3.39 -11.05
C ILE A 195 -13.59 3.22 -11.16
N ALA A 196 -13.11 2.02 -11.50
CA ALA A 196 -11.68 1.76 -11.71
C ALA A 196 -11.09 2.61 -12.85
N ARG A 197 -11.89 2.94 -13.88
CA ARG A 197 -11.49 3.82 -14.99
C ARG A 197 -11.50 5.29 -14.61
N GLU A 198 -12.48 5.76 -13.86
CA GLU A 198 -12.67 7.18 -13.51
C GLU A 198 -11.71 7.66 -12.42
N LEU A 199 -11.50 6.84 -11.38
CA LEU A 199 -10.66 7.23 -10.25
C LEU A 199 -9.15 7.22 -10.62
N PRO A 200 -8.34 8.10 -9.99
CA PRO A 200 -6.94 8.31 -10.34
C PRO A 200 -6.00 7.25 -9.75
N PHE A 201 -6.42 5.98 -9.72
CA PHE A 201 -5.56 4.86 -9.30
C PHE A 201 -4.28 4.80 -10.14
N SER A 202 -3.14 4.58 -9.49
CA SER A 202 -1.88 4.26 -10.15
C SER A 202 -1.84 2.80 -10.58
N TYR A 203 -2.45 1.92 -9.80
CA TYR A 203 -2.65 0.51 -10.15
C TYR A 203 -3.73 -0.10 -9.27
N PHE A 204 -4.11 -1.34 -9.58
CA PHE A 204 -4.89 -2.14 -8.67
C PHE A 204 -4.56 -3.62 -8.77
N HIS A 205 -4.70 -4.33 -7.65
CA HIS A 205 -4.68 -5.78 -7.62
C HIS A 205 -6.08 -6.31 -7.91
N VAL A 206 -6.14 -7.40 -8.67
CA VAL A 206 -7.39 -8.04 -9.04
C VAL A 206 -7.31 -9.49 -8.62
N PHE A 207 -8.30 -9.95 -7.87
CA PHE A 207 -8.41 -11.35 -7.48
C PHE A 207 -9.83 -11.85 -7.67
N THR A 208 -9.94 -13.13 -7.95
CA THR A 208 -11.24 -13.81 -8.01
C THR A 208 -11.68 -14.15 -6.59
N TYR A 209 -12.98 -14.03 -6.32
CA TYR A 209 -13.58 -14.59 -5.12
C TYR A 209 -13.19 -16.06 -4.97
N SER A 210 -12.72 -16.40 -3.78
CA SER A 210 -12.40 -17.77 -3.39
C SER A 210 -13.20 -18.11 -2.13
N PRO A 211 -14.13 -19.07 -2.19
CA PRO A 211 -14.91 -19.44 -1.02
C PRO A 211 -13.99 -19.96 0.08
N ARG A 212 -14.17 -19.43 1.29
CA ARG A 212 -13.43 -19.87 2.48
C ARG A 212 -14.43 -20.53 3.45
N PRO A 213 -14.21 -21.79 3.85
CA PRO A 213 -15.07 -22.46 4.82
C PRO A 213 -15.27 -21.60 6.08
N GLY A 214 -16.52 -21.49 6.55
CA GLY A 214 -16.88 -20.70 7.74
C GLY A 214 -17.21 -19.23 7.48
N THR A 215 -17.02 -18.72 6.28
CA THR A 215 -17.38 -17.33 5.94
C THR A 215 -18.86 -17.20 5.54
N ALA A 216 -19.47 -16.03 5.73
CA ALA A 216 -20.88 -15.82 5.41
C ALA A 216 -21.16 -15.92 3.89
N ALA A 217 -20.20 -15.48 3.06
CA ALA A 217 -20.30 -15.47 1.61
C ALA A 217 -20.50 -16.88 1.02
N THR A 218 -20.05 -17.95 1.67
CA THR A 218 -20.28 -19.33 1.17
C THR A 218 -21.74 -19.77 1.25
N LYS A 219 -22.59 -19.03 1.97
CA LYS A 219 -24.03 -19.29 2.10
C LYS A 219 -24.86 -18.45 1.14
N LEU A 220 -24.24 -17.51 0.42
CA LEU A 220 -24.96 -16.66 -0.53
C LEU A 220 -25.32 -17.44 -1.79
N PRO A 221 -26.52 -17.20 -2.36
CA PRO A 221 -26.92 -17.78 -3.63
C PRO A 221 -26.14 -17.14 -4.80
N ASP A 222 -26.45 -17.56 -6.03
CA ASP A 222 -25.99 -16.90 -7.25
C ASP A 222 -24.47 -16.83 -7.41
N GLN A 223 -23.82 -17.98 -7.22
CA GLN A 223 -22.39 -18.15 -7.44
C GLN A 223 -22.03 -17.84 -8.90
N VAL A 224 -21.04 -16.98 -9.11
CA VAL A 224 -20.57 -16.62 -10.44
C VAL A 224 -19.66 -17.73 -11.00
N PRO A 225 -19.89 -18.21 -12.23
CA PRO A 225 -19.00 -19.20 -12.83
C PRO A 225 -17.56 -18.70 -12.91
N ILE A 226 -16.60 -19.55 -12.52
CA ILE A 226 -15.18 -19.18 -12.47
C ILE A 226 -14.62 -18.67 -13.80
N ALA A 227 -15.16 -19.15 -14.93
CA ALA A 227 -14.80 -18.66 -16.26
C ALA A 227 -15.16 -17.17 -16.44
N VAL A 228 -16.35 -16.76 -15.99
CA VAL A 228 -16.79 -15.35 -16.01
C VAL A 228 -15.90 -14.50 -15.10
N ALA A 229 -15.64 -14.96 -13.87
CA ALA A 229 -14.75 -14.27 -12.94
C ALA A 229 -13.33 -14.07 -13.51
N ARG A 230 -12.79 -15.07 -14.21
CA ARG A 230 -11.48 -14.98 -14.88
C ARG A 230 -11.47 -13.98 -16.03
N GLU A 231 -12.51 -13.96 -16.85
CA GLU A 231 -12.63 -12.95 -17.92
C GLU A 231 -12.73 -11.53 -17.36
N ARG A 232 -13.53 -11.34 -16.30
CA ARG A 232 -13.62 -10.07 -15.56
C ARG A 232 -12.27 -9.66 -14.98
N ALA A 233 -11.56 -10.59 -14.35
CA ALA A 233 -10.22 -10.36 -13.80
C ALA A 233 -9.23 -9.92 -14.88
N LYS A 234 -9.26 -10.56 -16.06
CA LYS A 234 -8.40 -10.23 -17.21
C LYS A 234 -8.67 -8.82 -17.73
N LYS A 235 -9.95 -8.41 -17.83
CA LYS A 235 -10.33 -7.05 -18.25
C LYS A 235 -9.79 -6.00 -17.29
N LEU A 236 -9.99 -6.19 -15.98
CA LEU A 236 -9.46 -5.30 -14.96
C LEU A 236 -7.92 -5.30 -14.96
N ALA A 237 -7.26 -6.46 -15.05
CA ALA A 237 -5.80 -6.53 -15.11
C ALA A 237 -5.21 -5.76 -16.31
N ALA A 238 -5.88 -5.79 -17.47
CA ALA A 238 -5.51 -4.98 -18.63
C ALA A 238 -5.67 -3.47 -18.34
N LEU A 239 -6.76 -3.05 -17.70
CA LEU A 239 -6.94 -1.65 -17.28
C LEU A 239 -5.89 -1.24 -16.23
N SER A 240 -5.52 -2.11 -15.30
CA SER A 240 -4.47 -1.87 -14.30
C SER A 240 -3.11 -1.59 -14.95
N ARG A 241 -2.78 -2.32 -16.02
CA ARG A 241 -1.56 -2.06 -16.83
C ARG A 241 -1.58 -0.67 -17.47
N LEU A 242 -2.72 -0.26 -18.03
CA LEU A 242 -2.89 1.07 -18.60
C LEU A 242 -2.79 2.18 -17.53
N LYS A 243 -3.37 1.96 -16.34
CA LYS A 243 -3.26 2.88 -15.20
C LYS A 243 -1.81 3.03 -14.73
N ARG A 244 -1.06 1.94 -14.65
CA ARG A 244 0.37 1.97 -14.32
C ARG A 244 1.19 2.76 -15.32
N LEU A 245 0.98 2.49 -16.61
CA LEU A 245 1.64 3.22 -17.68
C LEU A 245 1.33 4.72 -17.58
N ALA A 246 0.04 5.09 -17.48
CA ALA A 246 -0.37 6.49 -17.37
C ALA A 246 0.19 7.18 -16.11
N PHE A 247 0.32 6.46 -15.00
CA PHE A 247 0.95 6.99 -13.78
C PHE A 247 2.45 7.22 -13.98
N ALA A 248 3.17 6.27 -14.60
CA ALA A 248 4.58 6.41 -14.93
C ALA A 248 4.84 7.55 -15.91
N GLU A 249 4.01 7.69 -16.96
CA GLU A 249 4.12 8.74 -17.98
C GLU A 249 4.04 10.15 -17.39
N ARG A 250 3.18 10.36 -16.38
CA ARG A 250 3.06 11.66 -15.68
C ARG A 250 4.34 12.10 -14.99
N HIS A 251 5.25 11.17 -14.68
CA HIS A 251 6.52 11.46 -14.02
C HIS A 251 7.66 11.66 -15.02
N ILE A 252 7.46 11.43 -16.32
CA ILE A 252 8.52 11.63 -17.31
C ILE A 252 9.01 13.09 -17.26
N GLY A 253 10.33 13.25 -17.21
CA GLY A 253 11.01 14.53 -17.09
C GLY A 253 11.25 14.99 -15.65
N SER A 254 10.59 14.41 -14.66
CA SER A 254 10.85 14.68 -13.23
C SER A 254 12.10 13.95 -12.73
N THR A 255 12.70 14.49 -11.68
CA THR A 255 13.74 13.83 -10.89
C THR A 255 13.12 13.46 -9.55
N VAL A 256 13.23 12.19 -9.18
CA VAL A 256 12.61 11.63 -7.97
C VAL A 256 13.59 10.75 -7.20
N PRO A 257 13.51 10.72 -5.86
CA PRO A 257 14.29 9.80 -5.05
C PRO A 257 13.74 8.37 -5.18
N VAL A 258 14.61 7.43 -5.53
CA VAL A 258 14.29 6.01 -5.71
C VAL A 258 15.07 5.18 -4.70
N LEU A 259 14.36 4.40 -3.89
CA LEU A 259 14.97 3.40 -3.00
C LEU A 259 15.06 2.08 -3.76
N PHE A 260 16.27 1.61 -3.99
CA PHE A 260 16.51 0.41 -4.79
C PHE A 260 16.39 -0.87 -3.96
N GLU A 261 15.75 -1.88 -4.56
CA GLU A 261 15.62 -3.25 -4.06
C GLU A 261 16.85 -4.08 -4.49
N SER A 262 17.00 -5.29 -3.97
CA SER A 262 18.13 -6.14 -4.38
C SER A 262 17.91 -6.76 -5.75
N GLY A 263 19.02 -7.12 -6.39
CA GLY A 263 19.01 -7.87 -7.64
C GLY A 263 18.83 -7.05 -8.91
N VAL A 264 18.66 -7.78 -10.02
CA VAL A 264 18.50 -7.23 -11.36
C VAL A 264 17.40 -8.01 -12.07
N GLN A 265 16.44 -7.30 -12.66
CA GLN A 265 15.36 -7.88 -13.45
C GLN A 265 15.39 -7.31 -14.86
N ASP A 266 15.46 -8.18 -15.87
CA ASP A 266 15.51 -7.80 -17.29
C ASP A 266 16.60 -6.75 -17.63
N GLY A 267 17.73 -6.78 -16.93
CA GLY A 267 18.83 -5.81 -17.10
C GLY A 267 18.62 -4.47 -16.39
N PHE A 268 17.59 -4.34 -15.56
CA PHE A 268 17.31 -3.16 -14.75
C PHE A 268 17.47 -3.46 -13.26
N ARG A 269 18.02 -2.49 -12.53
CA ARG A 269 17.92 -2.41 -11.08
C ARG A 269 16.61 -1.72 -10.74
N LEU A 270 15.80 -2.38 -9.93
CA LEU A 270 14.46 -1.90 -9.60
C LEU A 270 14.49 -1.17 -8.26
N GLY A 271 13.65 -0.14 -8.16
CA GLY A 271 13.40 0.55 -6.92
C GLY A 271 12.02 1.18 -6.92
N VAL A 272 11.68 1.76 -5.78
CA VAL A 272 10.38 2.41 -5.56
C VAL A 272 10.56 3.85 -5.10
N THR A 273 9.72 4.73 -5.63
CA THR A 273 9.60 6.12 -5.16
C THR A 273 8.69 6.20 -3.92
N GLU A 274 8.59 7.39 -3.34
CA GLU A 274 7.71 7.65 -2.20
C GLU A 274 6.24 7.42 -2.55
N ASN A 275 5.80 7.78 -3.76
CA ASN A 275 4.43 7.50 -4.23
C ASN A 275 4.26 6.09 -4.85
N PHE A 276 5.21 5.19 -4.59
CA PHE A 276 5.17 3.77 -4.98
C PHE A 276 5.21 3.52 -6.49
N LEU A 277 5.75 4.46 -7.27
CA LEU A 277 6.13 4.21 -8.66
C LEU A 277 7.33 3.28 -8.68
N LYS A 278 7.21 2.15 -9.40
CA LYS A 278 8.36 1.29 -9.71
C LYS A 278 9.22 1.94 -10.78
N VAL A 279 10.52 2.03 -10.53
CA VAL A 279 11.50 2.61 -11.44
C VAL A 279 12.59 1.60 -11.72
N GLY A 280 12.88 1.36 -13.00
CA GLY A 280 13.99 0.54 -13.45
C GLY A 280 15.10 1.42 -14.01
N VAL A 281 16.32 1.20 -13.54
CA VAL A 281 17.53 1.88 -14.03
C VAL A 281 18.49 0.85 -14.59
N SER A 282 18.99 1.07 -15.80
CA SER A 282 20.08 0.26 -16.36
C SER A 282 21.40 0.73 -15.75
N SER A 283 21.99 -0.09 -14.87
CA SER A 283 23.25 0.21 -14.19
C SER A 283 23.97 -1.07 -13.80
N THR A 284 25.30 -1.08 -13.94
CA THR A 284 26.17 -2.17 -13.48
C THR A 284 26.52 -2.06 -12.00
N ILE A 285 26.45 -0.85 -11.42
CA ILE A 285 26.76 -0.56 -10.00
C ILE A 285 25.67 -1.16 -9.12
N ASP A 286 26.05 -1.84 -8.03
CA ASP A 286 25.07 -2.29 -7.03
C ASP A 286 24.45 -1.11 -6.29
N LEU A 287 23.13 -0.98 -6.39
CA LEU A 287 22.34 0.08 -5.78
C LEU A 287 21.50 -0.43 -4.62
N THR A 288 21.64 -1.71 -4.24
CA THR A 288 20.80 -2.32 -3.21
C THR A 288 20.77 -1.46 -1.95
N ASN A 289 19.57 -1.06 -1.52
CA ASN A 289 19.32 -0.23 -0.33
C ASN A 289 19.90 1.20 -0.42
N ASP A 290 20.25 1.66 -1.62
CA ASP A 290 20.58 3.06 -1.85
C ASP A 290 19.33 3.86 -2.21
N LEU A 291 19.26 5.07 -1.63
CA LEU A 291 18.33 6.10 -2.05
C LEU A 291 19.06 7.06 -2.99
N LYS A 292 18.66 7.09 -4.27
CA LYS A 292 19.32 7.93 -5.30
C LYS A 292 18.32 8.78 -6.06
N GLU A 293 18.75 9.97 -6.46
CA GLU A 293 18.01 10.83 -7.38
C GLU A 293 18.04 10.24 -8.79
N VAL A 294 16.86 9.99 -9.35
CA VAL A 294 16.68 9.38 -10.67
C VAL A 294 15.79 10.27 -11.52
N ARG A 295 16.29 10.65 -12.70
CA ARG A 295 15.46 11.31 -13.70
C ARG A 295 14.64 10.27 -14.46
N ILE A 296 13.33 10.43 -14.47
CA ILE A 296 12.43 9.57 -15.25
C ILE A 296 12.50 10.00 -16.72
N ILE A 297 12.91 9.08 -17.59
CA ILE A 297 13.14 9.33 -19.02
C ILE A 297 12.20 8.56 -19.93
N GLY A 298 11.46 7.59 -19.39
CA GLY A 298 10.50 6.80 -20.15
C GLY A 298 9.56 6.04 -19.23
N ALA A 299 8.58 5.37 -19.83
CA ALA A 299 7.59 4.60 -19.12
C ALA A 299 7.27 3.28 -19.84
N SER A 300 6.88 2.29 -19.07
CA SER A 300 6.27 1.05 -19.54
C SER A 300 5.11 0.70 -18.61
N ASP A 301 4.37 -0.36 -18.94
CA ASP A 301 3.29 -0.86 -18.09
C ASP A 301 3.77 -1.75 -16.91
N ARG A 302 5.09 -1.94 -16.79
CA ARG A 302 5.76 -2.67 -15.70
C ARG A 302 6.46 -1.73 -14.71
N TRP A 303 7.22 -0.77 -15.22
CA TRP A 303 7.94 0.25 -14.46
C TRP A 303 8.27 1.48 -15.31
N ALA A 304 8.53 2.61 -14.66
CA ALA A 304 9.16 3.76 -15.28
C ALA A 304 10.64 3.48 -15.58
N VAL A 305 11.18 4.05 -16.64
CA VAL A 305 12.60 3.94 -16.99
C VAL A 305 13.31 5.19 -16.48
N GLY A 306 14.31 4.98 -15.65
CA GLY A 306 15.08 6.04 -15.01
C GLY A 306 16.53 6.10 -15.47
N GLN A 307 17.14 7.26 -15.29
CA GLN A 307 18.56 7.51 -15.42
C GLN A 307 19.08 8.07 -14.09
N LEU A 308 20.16 7.48 -13.54
CA LEU A 308 20.81 8.03 -12.35
C LEU A 308 21.29 9.45 -12.65
N MET A 309 21.03 10.36 -11.73
CA MET A 309 21.70 11.66 -11.74
C MET A 309 23.14 11.46 -11.27
N GLU A 310 24.11 12.04 -11.97
CA GLU A 310 25.49 12.05 -11.49
C GLU A 310 25.54 12.81 -10.16
N ASP A 311 26.08 12.16 -9.12
CA ASP A 311 26.38 12.84 -7.86
C ASP A 311 27.37 13.97 -8.20
N HIS A 312 26.92 15.23 -8.20
CA HIS A 312 27.81 16.38 -8.24
C HIS A 312 28.64 16.34 -6.95
N GLN A 313 29.78 15.65 -6.97
CA GLN A 313 30.81 15.85 -5.96
C GLN A 313 31.22 17.32 -6.07
N PRO A 314 31.14 18.12 -4.98
CA PRO A 314 31.80 19.41 -5.00
C PRO A 314 33.28 19.16 -5.30
N MET A 315 33.78 19.73 -6.39
CA MET A 315 35.20 19.64 -6.75
C MET A 315 36.02 20.00 -5.51
N ARG A 316 36.69 19.01 -4.92
CA ARG A 316 37.72 19.25 -3.91
C ARG A 316 38.73 20.16 -4.58
N GLY A 317 38.80 21.41 -4.12
CA GLY A 317 39.74 22.40 -4.63
C GLY A 317 41.14 21.78 -4.66
N VAL A 318 41.70 21.70 -5.86
CA VAL A 318 43.12 21.40 -6.05
C VAL A 318 43.89 22.50 -5.32
N PRO A 319 44.74 22.19 -4.33
CA PRO A 319 45.60 23.21 -3.76
C PRO A 319 46.56 23.65 -4.87
N VAL A 320 46.46 24.92 -5.24
CA VAL A 320 47.45 25.57 -6.10
C VAL A 320 48.75 25.60 -5.30
N LEU A 321 49.77 24.91 -5.83
CA LEU A 321 51.16 24.96 -5.36
C LEU A 321 51.80 26.32 -5.67
#